data_AF-A0A699HXT5-F1
#
_entry.id   AF-A0A699HXT5-F1
#
_cell.length_a   1.000
_cell.length_b   1.000
_cell.length_c   1.000
_cell.angle_alpha   90.00
_cell.angle_beta   90.00
_cell.angle_gamma   90.00
#
_symmetry.space_group_name_H-M   'P 1'
#
loop_
_entity.id
_entity.type
_entity.pdbx_description
1 polymer ?
#
loop_
_entity_poly.entity_id
_entity_poly.type
_entity_poly.pdbx_seq_one_letter_code
_entity_poly.pdbx_strand_id
1 'polypeptide(L)' 'MEAGSKDRPPMLALGNYVQWKSRIKRYIDTKPNHELIHYCLKNPPYKLAWADKEVPISEGSPVTRIE' A
#
# COMPACT_ATOMS: atom_id res chain seq x y z
N MET A 1 -28.79 6.16 -7.82
CA MET A 1 -28.47 4.74 -7.64
C MET A 1 -27.15 4.68 -6.89
N GLU A 2 -27.20 4.65 -5.55
CA GLU A 2 -25.99 4.45 -4.74
C GLU A 2 -25.54 3.00 -4.91
N ALA A 3 -24.39 2.80 -5.55
CA ALA A 3 -23.77 1.49 -5.61
C ALA A 3 -23.33 1.08 -4.20
N GLY A 4 -23.93 0.03 -3.65
CA GLY A 4 -23.75 -0.44 -2.28
C GLY A 4 -22.29 -0.66 -1.89
N SER A 5 -21.71 0.33 -1.20
CA SER A 5 -20.39 0.29 -0.58
C SER A 5 -20.44 0.02 0.93
N LYS A 6 -21.63 -0.15 1.52
CA LYS A 6 -21.80 -0.31 2.98
C LYS A 6 -21.50 -1.72 3.51
N ASP A 7 -21.74 -2.76 2.71
CA ASP A 7 -21.65 -4.16 3.18
C ASP A 7 -20.47 -4.95 2.58
N ARG A 8 -19.67 -4.31 1.72
CA ARG A 8 -18.51 -4.98 1.13
C ARG A 8 -17.32 -4.80 2.08
N PRO A 9 -16.75 -5.88 2.66
CA PRO A 9 -15.56 -5.74 3.46
C PRO A 9 -14.46 -5.08 2.61
N PRO A 10 -13.69 -4.13 3.16
CA PRO A 10 -12.65 -3.46 2.41
C PRO A 10 -11.70 -4.52 1.86
N MET A 11 -11.55 -4.55 0.53
CA MET A 11 -10.72 -5.52 -0.20
C MET A 11 -9.28 -5.55 0.35
N LEU A 12 -8.87 -4.44 0.97
CA LEU A 12 -7.60 -4.26 1.65
C LEU A 12 -7.85 -3.79 3.09
N ALA A 13 -8.22 -4.70 3.99
CA ALA A 13 -8.18 -4.41 5.42
C ALA A 13 -6.74 -4.04 5.85
N LEU A 14 -6.57 -3.08 6.75
CA LEU A 14 -5.26 -2.58 7.17
C LEU A 14 -4.33 -3.69 7.69
N GLY A 15 -4.87 -4.69 8.39
CA GLY A 15 -4.11 -5.87 8.84
C GLY A 15 -3.57 -6.72 7.69
N ASN A 16 -4.27 -6.76 6.56
CA ASN A 16 -3.80 -7.45 5.36
C ASN A 16 -2.58 -6.74 4.77
N TYR A 17 -2.48 -5.41 4.85
CA TYR A 17 -1.35 -4.64 4.30
C TYR A 17 0.00 -5.10 4.88
N VAL A 18 0.04 -5.32 6.20
CA VAL A 18 1.23 -5.84 6.90
C VAL A 18 1.60 -7.23 6.37
N GLN A 19 0.61 -8.09 6.17
CA GLN A 19 0.82 -9.44 5.62
C GLN A 19 1.27 -9.40 4.14
N TRP A 20 0.68 -8.53 3.33
CA TRP A 20 1.07 -8.32 1.94
C TRP A 20 2.51 -7.85 1.81
N LYS A 21 2.97 -6.96 2.71
CA LYS A 21 4.37 -6.52 2.76
C LYS A 21 5.32 -7.70 2.97
N SER A 22 5.02 -8.60 3.91
CA SER A 22 5.81 -9.82 4.14
C SER A 22 5.78 -10.79 2.97
N ARG A 23 4.62 -10.94 2.31
CA ARG A 23 4.48 -11.81 1.11
C ARG A 23 5.28 -11.28 -0.07
N ILE A 24 5.25 -9.96 -0.30
CA ILE A 24 6.03 -9.31 -1.36
C ILE A 24 7.53 -9.48 -1.08
N LYS A 25 7.97 -9.26 0.17
CA LYS A 25 9.37 -9.48 0.55
C LYS A 25 9.82 -10.90 0.23
N ARG A 26 9.08 -11.91 0.72
CA ARG A 26 9.39 -13.32 0.47
C ARG A 26 9.38 -13.66 -1.03
N TYR A 27 8.44 -13.09 -1.78
CA TYR A 27 8.40 -13.27 -3.23
C TYR A 27 9.68 -12.76 -3.89
N ILE A 28 10.09 -11.52 -3.57
CA ILE A 28 11.31 -10.92 -4.11
C ILE A 28 12.54 -11.77 -3.76
N ASP A 29 12.70 -12.12 -2.48
CA ASP A 29 13.85 -12.89 -1.98
C ASP A 29 14.03 -14.26 -2.68
N THR A 30 12.93 -14.85 -3.19
CA THR A 30 12.97 -16.16 -3.87
C THR A 30 13.24 -16.11 -5.37
N LYS A 31 13.30 -14.92 -5.99
CA LYS A 31 13.47 -14.80 -7.43
C LYS A 31 14.95 -14.77 -7.85
N PRO A 32 15.31 -15.31 -9.03
CA PRO A 32 16.68 -15.28 -9.52
C PRO A 32 17.19 -13.86 -9.83
N ASN A 33 16.28 -12.90 -10.03
CA ASN A 33 16.58 -11.48 -10.26
C ASN A 33 16.35 -10.61 -9.02
N HIS A 34 16.33 -11.18 -7.81
CA HIS A 34 16.08 -10.47 -6.56
C HIS A 34 17.01 -9.26 -6.36
N GLU A 35 18.30 -9.39 -6.71
CA GLU A 35 19.28 -8.29 -6.64
C GLU A 35 18.87 -7.10 -7.52
N LEU A 36 18.42 -7.35 -8.75
CA LEU A 36 17.96 -6.30 -9.67
C LEU A 36 16.70 -5.63 -9.14
N ILE A 37 15.77 -6.40 -8.56
CA ILE A 37 14.55 -5.87 -7.95
C ILE A 37 14.91 -4.96 -6.76
N HIS A 38 15.83 -5.38 -5.89
CA HIS A 38 16.33 -4.55 -4.78
C HIS A 38 17.03 -3.29 -5.28
N TYR A 39 17.84 -3.40 -6.34
CA TYR A 39 18.51 -2.27 -6.95
C TYR A 39 17.51 -1.24 -7.48
N CYS A 40 16.45 -1.67 -8.18
CA CYS A 40 15.40 -0.79 -8.68
C CYS A 40 14.57 -0.14 -7.56
N LEU A 41 14.37 -0.83 -6.42
CA LEU A 41 13.70 -0.24 -5.25
C LEU A 41 14.56 0.82 -4.57
N LYS A 42 15.89 0.65 -4.54
CA LYS A 42 16.84 1.61 -3.96
C LYS A 42 17.15 2.77 -4.92
N ASN A 43 17.19 2.51 -6.22
CA ASN A 43 17.48 3.45 -7.29
C ASN A 43 16.31 3.46 -8.28
N PRO A 44 15.15 4.03 -7.89
CA PRO A 44 13.98 4.02 -8.74
C PRO A 44 14.29 4.74 -10.06
N PRO A 45 13.95 4.14 -11.22
CA PRO A 45 14.26 4.72 -12.54
C PRO A 45 13.51 6.04 -12.77
N TYR A 46 12.44 6.27 -12.02
CA TYR A 46 11.69 7.51 -12.02
C TYR A 46 11.65 8.09 -10.61
N LYS A 47 11.86 9.40 -10.49
CA LYS A 47 11.57 10.11 -9.26
C LYS A 47 10.07 9.96 -8.98
N LEU A 48 9.74 9.32 -7.86
CA LEU A 48 8.36 9.19 -7.40
C LEU A 48 7.87 10.59 -6.98
N ALA A 49 7.33 11.37 -7.91
CA ALA A 49 6.78 12.71 -7.66
C ALA A 49 5.48 12.72 -6.83
N TRP A 50 5.22 11.63 -6.10
CA TRP A 50 4.11 11.50 -5.16
C TRP A 50 4.45 12.09 -3.79
N ALA A 51 5.72 12.38 -3.51
CA ALA A 51 6.13 13.06 -2.28
C ALA A 51 5.52 14.47 -2.14
N ASP A 52 5.21 15.12 -3.26
CA ASP A 52 4.65 16.49 -3.28
C ASP A 52 3.13 16.52 -3.45
N LYS A 53 2.47 15.35 -3.54
CA LYS A 53 1.01 15.28 -3.58
C LYS A 53 0.53 14.98 -2.18
N GLU A 54 0.18 16.03 -1.44
CA GLU A 54 -0.65 15.90 -0.26
C GLU A 54 -1.85 15.04 -0.64
N VAL A 55 -1.93 13.83 -0.08
CA VAL A 55 -3.13 13.01 -0.17
C VAL A 55 -4.19 13.81 0.58
N PRO A 56 -5.25 14.32 -0.08
CA PRO A 56 -6.31 15.00 0.64
C PRO A 56 -6.90 13.95 1.58
N ILE A 57 -6.66 14.11 2.88
CA ILE A 57 -7.34 13.35 3.90
C ILE A 57 -8.80 13.77 3.74
N SER A 58 -9.63 12.92 3.15
CA SER A 58 -11.04 13.22 2.99
C SER A 58 -11.62 13.39 4.40
N GLU A 59 -12.11 14.61 4.67
CA GLU A 59 -12.92 15.02 5.83
C GLU A 59 -14.09 14.03 6.00
N GLY A 60 -13.87 12.94 6.76
CA GLY A 60 -14.81 11.82 6.82
C GLY A 60 -14.17 10.46 7.11
N SER A 61 -12.84 10.35 7.14
CA SER A 61 -12.20 9.13 7.65
C SER A 61 -12.42 9.04 9.17
N PRO A 62 -13.07 7.98 9.70
CA PRO A 62 -13.28 7.84 11.12
C PRO A 62 -11.95 7.48 11.78
N VAL A 63 -11.18 8.51 12.15
CA VAL A 63 -10.11 8.37 13.13
C VAL A 63 -10.81 8.08 14.46
N THR A 64 -11.02 6.80 14.76
CA THR A 64 -11.34 6.34 16.11
C THR A 64 -10.15 6.67 17.00
N ARG A 65 -10.18 7.88 17.58
CA ARG A 65 -9.41 8.27 18.74
C ARG A 65 -9.97 7.48 19.93
N ILE A 66 -9.23 6.47 20.36
CA ILE A 66 -9.49 5.77 21.62
C ILE A 66 -8.73 6.58 22.69
N GLU A 67 -9.45 7.07 23.70
CA GLU A 67 -8.93 7.63 24.96
C GLU A 67 -8.27 6.54 25.83
#